data_AF-A0A1G6D1C0-F1
#
_entry.id   AF-A0A1G6D1C0-F1
#
_cell.length_a   1.000
_cell.length_b   1.000
_cell.length_c   1.000
_cell.angle_alpha   90.00
_cell.angle_beta   90.00
_cell.angle_gamma   90.00
#
_symmetry.space_group_name_H-M   'P 1'
#
loop_
_entity.id
_entity.type
_entity.pdbx_description
1 polymer ?
#
loop_
_entity_poly.entity_id
_entity_poly.type
_entity_poly.pdbx_seq_one_letter_code
_entity_poly.pdbx_strand_id
1 'polypeptide(L)'
;MKFIHRLGYYLGGFSIGLVFLAFFLSGKRTSCDYGPNARTVKNILSKKQELSKSSQLFMDDIQMDSIQLASVISIGNVDFSKSDTQRDDCNIYFIESAFKEIPLNILVANCDSIATIKSIERKRD
;
A
#
# COMPACT_ATOMS: atom_id res chain seq x y z
N MET A 1 -13.30 -38.47 28.52
CA MET A 1 -12.56 -38.20 27.26
C MET A 1 -11.14 -37.77 27.59
N LYS A 2 -10.10 -38.41 27.04
CA LYS A 2 -8.70 -37.96 27.24
C LYS A 2 -8.44 -36.71 26.38
N PHE A 3 -7.55 -35.82 26.84
CA PHE A 3 -7.20 -34.58 26.14
C PHE A 3 -6.80 -34.81 24.67
N ILE A 4 -6.07 -35.89 24.39
CA ILE A 4 -5.63 -36.28 23.05
C ILE A 4 -6.81 -36.48 22.09
N HIS A 5 -7.92 -37.05 22.55
CA HIS A 5 -9.10 -37.23 21.69
C HIS A 5 -9.73 -35.88 21.34
N ARG A 6 -9.83 -34.95 22.31
CA ARG A 6 -10.34 -33.60 22.06
C ARG A 6 -9.45 -32.83 21.08
N LEU A 7 -8.13 -32.96 21.24
CA LEU A 7 -7.15 -32.36 20.32
C LEU A 7 -7.26 -32.96 18.91
N GLY A 8 -7.40 -34.28 18.80
CA GLY A 8 -7.56 -34.97 17.52
C GLY A 8 -8.83 -34.55 16.77
N TYR A 9 -9.97 -34.45 17.46
CA TYR A 9 -11.21 -33.95 16.84
C TYR A 9 -11.10 -32.49 16.40
N TYR A 10 -10.44 -31.64 17.20
CA TYR A 10 -10.22 -30.23 16.85
C TYR A 10 -9.32 -30.09 15.63
N LEU A 11 -8.17 -30.78 15.60
CA LEU A 11 -7.23 -30.71 14.47
C LEU A 11 -7.84 -31.33 13.20
N GLY A 12 -8.59 -32.42 13.32
CA GLY A 12 -9.30 -33.00 12.17
C GLY A 12 -10.30 -32.02 11.54
N GLY A 13 -11.15 -31.39 12.35
CA GLY A 13 -12.07 -30.35 11.87
C GLY A 13 -11.35 -29.12 11.31
N PHE A 14 -10.27 -28.67 11.97
CA PHE A 14 -9.45 -27.55 11.52
C PHE A 14 -8.77 -27.84 10.16
N SER A 15 -8.21 -29.03 9.97
CA SER A 15 -7.59 -29.44 8.70
C SER A 15 -8.61 -29.48 7.56
N ILE A 16 -9.82 -30.01 7.80
CA ILE A 16 -10.90 -29.98 6.81
C ILE A 16 -11.26 -28.52 6.48
N GLY A 17 -11.38 -27.66 7.49
CA GLY A 17 -11.62 -26.23 7.31
C GLY A 17 -10.55 -25.53 6.45
N LEU A 18 -9.26 -25.86 6.64
CA LEU A 18 -8.17 -25.33 5.82
C LEU A 18 -8.26 -25.76 4.36
N VAL A 19 -8.65 -27.02 4.07
CA VAL A 19 -8.83 -27.50 2.68
C VAL A 19 -9.96 -26.73 1.99
N PHE A 20 -11.09 -26.55 2.66
CA PHE A 20 -12.19 -25.74 2.12
C PHE A 20 -11.76 -24.28 1.90
N LEU A 21 -11.10 -23.68 2.87
CA LEU A 21 -10.61 -22.30 2.78
C LEU A 21 -9.65 -22.11 1.59
N ALA A 22 -8.70 -23.05 1.42
CA ALA A 22 -7.76 -23.03 0.31
C ALA A 22 -8.48 -23.04 -1.04
N PHE A 23 -9.51 -23.88 -1.21
CA PHE A 23 -10.30 -23.93 -2.45
C PHE A 23 -10.95 -22.58 -2.80
N PHE A 24 -11.51 -21.87 -1.80
CA PHE A 24 -12.11 -20.55 -2.02
C PHE A 24 -11.09 -19.44 -2.29
N LEU A 25 -9.90 -19.52 -1.70
CA LEU A 25 -8.84 -18.53 -1.86
C LEU A 25 -8.05 -18.72 -3.15
N SER A 26 -7.80 -19.96 -3.61
CA SER A 26 -6.98 -20.26 -4.78
C SER A 26 -7.47 -19.62 -6.08
N GLY A 27 -8.76 -19.30 -6.19
CA GLY A 27 -9.31 -18.63 -7.37
C GLY A 27 -9.32 -17.09 -7.32
N LYS A 28 -8.94 -16.47 -6.20
CA LYS A 28 -9.05 -15.03 -6.00
C LYS A 28 -7.66 -14.41 -5.84
N ARG A 29 -7.40 -13.27 -6.47
CA ARG A 29 -6.18 -12.46 -6.26
C ARG A 29 -6.23 -11.74 -4.91
N THR A 30 -6.42 -12.49 -3.82
CA THR A 30 -6.54 -11.94 -2.46
C THR A 30 -5.16 -11.51 -1.97
N SER A 31 -4.94 -10.20 -1.87
CA SER A 31 -3.79 -9.64 -1.16
C SER A 31 -4.16 -9.36 0.30
N CYS A 32 -3.31 -9.81 1.23
CA CYS A 32 -3.50 -9.68 2.68
C CYS A 32 -2.87 -8.37 3.20
N ASP A 33 -3.42 -7.22 2.83
CA ASP A 33 -2.90 -5.89 3.18
C ASP A 33 -3.42 -5.40 4.54
N TYR A 34 -3.07 -6.14 5.61
CA TYR A 34 -3.53 -5.83 6.96
C TYR A 34 -2.71 -4.77 7.68
N GLY A 35 -1.43 -4.61 7.32
CA GLY A 35 -0.54 -3.63 7.94
C GLY A 35 -0.90 -2.19 7.58
N PRO A 36 -0.69 -1.20 8.47
CA PRO A 36 -0.99 0.20 8.21
C PRO A 36 -0.36 0.72 6.90
N ASN A 37 0.92 0.43 6.66
CA ASN A 37 1.61 0.83 5.43
C ASN A 37 0.92 0.25 4.17
N ALA A 38 0.75 -1.07 4.12
CA ALA A 38 0.15 -1.77 2.97
C ALA A 38 -1.28 -1.30 2.70
N ARG A 39 -2.08 -1.05 3.76
CA ARG A 39 -3.43 -0.53 3.63
C ARG A 39 -3.45 0.87 3.03
N THR A 40 -2.59 1.77 3.49
CA THR A 40 -2.50 3.15 2.98
C THR A 40 -2.05 3.17 1.53
N VAL A 41 -0.97 2.45 1.20
CA VAL A 41 -0.45 2.33 -0.16
C VAL A 41 -1.50 1.77 -1.12
N LYS A 42 -2.15 0.67 -0.74
CA LYS A 42 -3.25 0.10 -1.53
C LYS A 42 -4.41 1.08 -1.72
N ASN A 43 -4.77 1.81 -0.68
CA ASN A 43 -5.85 2.79 -0.75
C ASN A 43 -5.52 3.92 -1.74
N ILE A 44 -4.28 4.43 -1.72
CA ILE A 44 -3.78 5.43 -2.67
C ILE A 44 -3.81 4.87 -4.10
N LEU A 45 -3.30 3.66 -4.31
CA LEU A 45 -3.22 3.03 -5.64
C LEU A 45 -4.59 2.61 -6.21
N SER A 46 -5.59 2.40 -5.36
CA SER A 46 -6.96 2.06 -5.79
C SER A 46 -7.77 3.25 -6.31
N LYS A 47 -7.27 4.48 -6.12
CA LYS A 47 -7.96 5.73 -6.47
C LYS A 47 -7.45 6.32 -7.77
N LYS A 48 -8.22 7.23 -8.36
CA LYS A 48 -7.77 7.98 -9.53
C LYS A 48 -6.57 8.85 -9.13
N GLN A 49 -5.45 8.71 -9.86
CA GLN A 49 -4.26 9.50 -9.59
C GLN A 49 -4.29 10.82 -10.35
N GLU A 50 -3.98 11.91 -9.65
CA GLU A 50 -3.82 13.24 -10.23
C GLU A 50 -2.43 13.79 -9.90
N LEU A 51 -1.76 14.36 -10.91
CA LEU A 51 -0.41 14.89 -10.77
C LEU A 51 -0.48 16.41 -10.64
N SER A 52 0.21 16.95 -9.65
CA SER A 52 0.50 18.38 -9.62
C SER A 52 1.49 18.74 -10.73
N LYS A 53 1.52 20.02 -11.14
CA LYS A 53 2.48 20.52 -12.13
C LYS A 53 3.93 20.27 -11.72
N SER A 54 4.25 20.44 -10.44
CA SER A 54 5.59 20.19 -9.88
C SER A 54 5.98 18.72 -9.96
N SER A 55 5.06 17.81 -9.60
CA SER A 55 5.30 16.37 -9.68
C SER A 55 5.47 15.91 -11.13
N GLN A 56 4.70 16.46 -12.06
CA GLN A 56 4.80 16.12 -13.48
C GLN A 56 6.16 16.55 -14.06
N LEU A 57 6.62 17.78 -13.78
CA LEU A 57 7.93 18.25 -14.21
C LEU A 57 9.08 17.39 -13.67
N PHE A 58 8.99 16.97 -12.40
CA PHE A 58 10.00 16.09 -11.81
C PHE A 58 9.99 14.70 -12.46
N MET A 59 8.82 14.12 -12.71
CA MET A 59 8.70 12.84 -13.41
C MET A 59 9.28 12.89 -14.82
N ASP A 60 9.03 13.99 -15.55
CA ASP A 60 9.58 14.20 -16.90
C ASP A 60 11.11 14.28 -16.87
N ASP A 61 11.70 14.96 -15.88
CA ASP A 61 13.16 15.08 -15.68
C ASP A 61 13.84 13.73 -15.46
N ILE A 62 13.24 12.86 -14.62
CA ILE A 62 13.80 11.54 -14.32
C ILE A 62 13.31 10.42 -15.27
N GLN A 63 12.55 10.80 -16.32
CA GLN A 63 11.93 9.90 -17.28
C GLN A 63 11.11 8.78 -16.60
N MET A 64 10.26 9.18 -15.65
CA MET A 64 9.36 8.29 -14.94
C MET A 64 7.96 8.35 -15.54
N ASP A 65 7.37 7.18 -15.82
CA ASP A 65 5.97 7.06 -16.26
C ASP A 65 5.00 6.79 -15.09
N SER A 66 3.69 6.79 -15.38
CA SER A 66 2.65 6.55 -14.37
C SER A 66 2.65 5.11 -13.81
N ILE A 67 3.11 4.12 -14.57
CA ILE A 67 3.19 2.73 -14.14
C ILE A 67 4.35 2.56 -13.16
N GLN A 68 5.49 3.18 -13.48
CA GLN A 68 6.67 3.24 -12.64
C GLN A 68 6.38 3.99 -11.35
N LEU A 69 5.66 5.12 -11.42
CA LEU A 69 5.22 5.84 -10.23
C LEU A 69 4.32 4.98 -9.33
N ALA A 70 3.36 4.27 -9.90
CA ALA A 70 2.52 3.34 -9.15
C ALA A 70 3.34 2.22 -8.50
N SER A 71 4.35 1.70 -9.19
CA SER A 71 5.29 0.71 -8.65
C SER A 71 6.12 1.27 -7.49
N VAL A 72 6.66 2.49 -7.65
CA VAL A 72 7.44 3.19 -6.62
C VAL A 72 6.61 3.45 -5.37
N ILE A 73 5.35 3.87 -5.52
CA ILE A 73 4.42 4.03 -4.40
C ILE A 73 4.07 2.67 -3.80
N SER A 74 3.91 1.62 -4.61
CA SER A 74 3.56 0.26 -4.15
C SER A 74 4.61 -0.35 -3.22
N ILE A 75 5.89 -0.05 -3.45
CA ILE A 75 7.01 -0.52 -2.60
C ILE A 75 7.42 0.50 -1.53
N GLY A 76 6.79 1.68 -1.53
CA GLY A 76 7.10 2.77 -0.63
C GLY A 76 6.71 2.48 0.82
N ASN A 77 7.40 3.15 1.74
CA ASN A 77 7.11 3.15 3.16
C ASN A 77 6.49 4.48 3.57
N VAL A 78 5.30 4.44 4.14
CA VAL A 78 4.57 5.60 4.66
C VAL A 78 5.15 5.98 6.01
N ASP A 79 5.73 7.16 6.11
CA ASP A 79 6.14 7.76 7.37
C ASP A 79 4.94 8.47 8.00
N PHE A 80 4.23 7.73 8.86
CA PHE A 80 3.06 8.27 9.57
C PHE A 80 3.41 9.42 10.54
N SER A 81 4.68 9.56 10.94
CA SER A 81 5.10 10.66 11.83
C SER A 81 5.21 12.00 11.11
N LYS A 82 5.50 11.97 9.80
CA LYS A 82 5.53 13.14 8.91
C LYS A 82 4.24 13.35 8.13
N SER A 83 3.29 12.41 8.27
CA SER A 83 2.00 12.45 7.59
C SER A 83 0.98 13.24 8.41
N ASP A 84 0.10 13.97 7.74
CA ASP A 84 -1.00 14.71 8.34
C ASP A 84 -2.32 13.96 8.10
N THR A 85 -2.70 13.12 9.06
CA THR A 85 -3.87 12.22 8.98
C THR A 85 -5.08 12.71 9.79
N GLN A 86 -5.06 13.95 10.27
CA GLN A 86 -6.13 14.52 11.12
C GLN A 86 -6.96 15.58 10.40
N ARG A 87 -6.89 15.63 9.07
CA ARG A 87 -7.66 16.59 8.27
C ARG A 87 -9.04 16.03 7.97
N ASP A 88 -10.04 16.91 8.04
CA ASP A 88 -11.42 16.56 7.72
C ASP A 88 -11.63 16.24 6.23
N ASP A 89 -10.83 16.85 5.34
CA ASP A 89 -11.02 16.72 3.88
C ASP A 89 -10.16 15.60 3.26
N CYS A 90 -8.83 15.73 3.35
CA CYS A 90 -7.89 14.81 2.72
C CYS A 90 -6.65 14.62 3.59
N ASN A 91 -6.29 13.36 3.82
CA ASN A 91 -5.08 13.00 4.54
C ASN A 91 -3.86 13.21 3.65
N ILE A 92 -2.78 13.76 4.20
CA ILE A 92 -1.51 13.94 3.48
C ILE A 92 -0.51 12.90 3.98
N TYR A 93 -0.13 11.99 3.10
CA TYR A 93 0.83 10.93 3.40
C TYR A 93 2.20 11.27 2.85
N PHE A 94 3.21 11.10 3.70
CA PHE A 94 4.62 11.18 3.33
C PHE A 94 5.14 9.77 3.04
N ILE A 95 5.56 9.51 1.81
CA ILE A 95 6.00 8.20 1.36
C ILE A 95 7.48 8.26 0.99
N GLU A 96 8.28 7.47 1.69
CA GLU A 96 9.69 7.26 1.36
C GLU A 96 9.83 6.06 0.44
N SER A 97 10.50 6.23 -0.69
CA SER A 97 10.68 5.18 -1.70
C SER A 97 11.99 5.38 -2.45
N ALA A 98 12.28 4.52 -3.42
CA ALA A 98 13.43 4.69 -4.30
C ALA A 98 13.05 4.36 -5.74
N PHE A 99 13.63 5.10 -6.68
CA PHE A 99 13.51 4.83 -8.11
C PHE A 99 14.90 4.81 -8.73
N LYS A 100 15.29 3.70 -9.36
CA LYS A 100 16.64 3.51 -9.94
C LYS A 100 17.76 3.91 -8.96
N GLU A 101 17.67 3.42 -7.72
CA GLU A 101 18.60 3.72 -6.60
C GLU A 101 18.60 5.17 -6.10
N ILE A 102 17.77 6.05 -6.66
CA ILE A 102 17.60 7.42 -6.19
C ILE A 102 16.53 7.42 -5.09
N PRO A 103 16.86 7.81 -3.84
CA PRO A 103 15.88 7.88 -2.78
C PRO A 103 14.93 9.08 -3.01
N LEU A 104 13.64 8.83 -2.91
CA LEU A 104 12.57 9.79 -3.19
C LEU A 104 11.64 9.93 -2.00
N ASN A 105 11.24 11.17 -1.76
CA ASN A 105 10.17 11.54 -0.85
C ASN A 105 8.98 12.00 -1.68
N ILE A 106 7.82 11.38 -1.46
CA ILE A 106 6.59 11.65 -2.19
C ILE A 106 5.53 12.13 -1.21
N LEU A 107 4.95 13.29 -1.48
CA LEU A 107 3.80 13.81 -0.74
C LEU A 107 2.52 13.53 -1.54
N VAL A 108 1.63 12.74 -0.94
CA VAL A 108 0.36 12.35 -1.56
C VAL A 108 -0.80 12.84 -0.71
N ALA A 109 -1.69 13.65 -1.30
CA ALA A 109 -2.98 13.95 -0.71
C ALA A 109 -3.98 12.86 -1.11
N ASN A 110 -4.48 12.13 -0.14
CA ASN A 110 -5.37 11.00 -0.31
C ASN A 110 -6.79 11.37 0.17
N CYS A 111 -7.64 11.76 -0.77
CA CYS A 111 -9.06 12.11 -0.57
C CYS A 111 -9.94 10.89 -0.87
N ASP A 112 -11.26 10.93 -0.66
CA ASP A 112 -12.13 9.76 -0.81
C ASP A 112 -12.04 9.02 -2.15
N SER A 113 -12.04 9.75 -3.28
CA SER A 113 -12.05 9.18 -4.63
C SER A 113 -10.77 9.44 -5.44
N ILE A 114 -9.97 10.42 -5.03
CA ILE A 114 -8.80 10.91 -5.77
C ILE A 114 -7.58 10.90 -4.87
N ALA A 115 -6.45 10.48 -5.42
CA ALA A 115 -5.13 10.61 -4.83
C ALA A 115 -4.29 11.60 -5.65
N THR A 116 -3.99 12.76 -5.08
CA THR A 116 -3.20 13.80 -5.74
C THR A 116 -1.76 13.76 -5.27
N ILE A 117 -0.82 13.58 -6.21
CA ILE A 117 0.61 13.67 -5.92
C ILE A 117 1.01 15.14 -5.93
N LYS A 118 1.33 15.67 -4.75
CA LYS A 118 1.62 17.09 -4.53
C LYS A 118 3.07 17.44 -4.83
N SER A 119 4.01 16.61 -4.40
CA SER A 119 5.42 16.79 -4.75
C SER A 119 6.15 15.46 -4.76
N ILE A 120 7.21 15.42 -5.57
CA ILE A 120 8.19 14.34 -5.60
C ILE A 120 9.53 15.04 -5.48
N GLU A 121 10.31 14.66 -4.48
CA GLU A 121 11.59 15.28 -4.18
C GLU A 121 12.64 14.20 -3.94
N ARG A 122 13.89 14.48 -4.34
CA ARG A 122 15.01 13.61 -3.95
C ARG A 122 15.26 13.76 -2.45
N LYS A 123 15.34 12.64 -1.73
CA LYS A 123 15.75 12.65 -0.32
C LYS A 123 17.20 13.18 -0.27
N ARG A 124 17.39 14.32 0.38
CA ARG A 124 18.71 14.81 0.77
C ARG A 124 18.98 14.26 2.15
N ASP A 125 20.08 13.52 2.29
CA ASP A 125 20.59 13.03 3.58
C ASP A 125 21.05 14.19 4.47
#